data_AF-A0A1I5KDN6-F1
#
_entry.id   AF-A0A1I5KDN6-F1
#
_cell.length_a   1.000
_cell.length_b   1.000
_cell.length_c   1.000
_cell.angle_alpha   90.00
_cell.angle_beta   90.00
_cell.angle_gamma   90.00
#
_symmetry.space_group_name_H-M   'P 1'
#
loop_
_entity.id
_entity.type
_entity.pdbx_description
1 polymer ?
#
loop_
_entity_poly.entity_id
_entity_poly.type
_entity_poly.pdbx_seq_one_letter_code
_entity_poly.pdbx_strand_id
1 'polypeptide(L)'
;MKKSVIALMLACVTLFSFAACSDDDDNNQPAAPAKTFVLVHGSWQGAFVWQSVKTQLEQHGQKVVVVELPAHGDDTTAPQNVTIDAYRDKVLAAINATKQKVVLVGHSMGGAVITAIAEKIPAQIEKLVYIGAFVPANGQSILELSGMDKQSALPASLTFPTPATIGVKPEKLTDVFCQDGSAAVKEQLVAKYRDEPAIPFTNKAVVTAANFGSVDKYYIHTNQDHTIGIDLQNQMAAAAGIKKIYALNTGHSPFLSKPDSVSIVLLKIIE
;
A
#
# COMPACT_ATOMS: atom_id res chain seq x y z
N MET A 1 66.82 -20.77 -53.77
CA MET A 1 67.65 -20.57 -52.56
C MET A 1 66.92 -21.13 -51.35
N LYS A 2 67.32 -22.32 -50.88
CA LYS A 2 66.87 -22.94 -49.63
C LYS A 2 68.09 -23.57 -48.98
N LYS A 3 68.43 -23.16 -47.76
CA LYS A 3 69.30 -23.88 -46.84
C LYS A 3 68.60 -23.90 -45.49
N SER A 4 68.30 -25.11 -45.03
CA SER A 4 67.88 -25.40 -43.66
C SER A 4 69.11 -25.46 -42.76
N VAL A 5 69.01 -24.94 -41.54
CA VAL A 5 69.80 -25.40 -40.39
C VAL A 5 68.89 -25.44 -39.17
N ILE A 6 68.84 -26.61 -38.54
CA ILE A 6 68.17 -26.91 -37.28
C ILE A 6 69.08 -26.44 -36.14
N ALA A 7 68.53 -25.77 -35.13
CA ALA A 7 69.21 -25.53 -33.86
C ALA A 7 68.27 -25.87 -32.70
N LEU A 8 68.74 -26.82 -31.89
CA LEU A 8 68.19 -27.32 -30.64
C LEU A 8 68.41 -26.26 -29.56
N MET A 9 67.38 -25.89 -28.78
CA MET A 9 67.56 -25.02 -27.62
C MET A 9 66.99 -25.63 -26.34
N LEU A 10 67.83 -25.48 -25.32
CA LEU A 10 67.85 -26.06 -23.99
C LEU A 10 66.72 -25.52 -23.10
N ALA A 11 66.19 -26.39 -22.24
CA ALA A 11 65.21 -26.04 -21.22
C ALA A 11 65.83 -25.24 -20.06
N CYS A 12 65.17 -24.15 -19.66
CA CYS A 12 65.34 -23.49 -18.36
C CYS A 12 63.98 -23.45 -17.66
N VAL A 13 63.91 -24.09 -16.49
CA VAL A 13 62.75 -24.12 -15.61
C VAL A 13 62.75 -22.84 -14.77
N THR A 14 61.72 -22.02 -14.89
CA THR A 14 61.45 -20.89 -13.99
C THR A 14 60.20 -21.19 -13.16
N LEU A 15 60.37 -21.28 -11.85
CA LEU A 15 59.30 -21.35 -10.84
C LEU A 15 58.49 -20.04 -10.86
N PHE A 16 57.23 -20.11 -11.27
CA PHE A 16 56.26 -19.03 -11.08
C PHE A 16 55.56 -19.20 -9.73
N SER A 17 55.81 -18.27 -8.80
CA SER A 17 54.94 -18.09 -7.63
C SER A 17 53.65 -17.40 -8.07
N PHE A 18 52.52 -18.10 -8.00
CA PHE A 18 51.21 -17.49 -8.14
C PHE A 18 50.88 -16.72 -6.85
N ALA A 19 50.94 -15.39 -6.91
CA ALA A 19 50.22 -14.55 -5.94
C ALA A 19 48.74 -14.55 -6.36
N ALA A 20 47.89 -15.20 -5.56
CA ALA A 20 46.45 -15.06 -5.67
C ALA A 20 46.04 -13.70 -5.11
N CYS A 21 45.60 -12.78 -5.96
CA CYS A 21 44.81 -11.63 -5.52
C CYS A 21 43.39 -12.12 -5.28
N SER A 22 42.98 -12.20 -4.01
CA SER A 22 41.59 -12.27 -3.62
C SER A 22 41.02 -10.85 -3.69
N ASP A 23 40.15 -10.61 -4.66
CA ASP A 23 39.29 -9.42 -4.70
C ASP A 23 38.20 -9.59 -3.63
N ASP A 24 38.57 -9.37 -2.36
CA ASP A 24 37.61 -9.10 -1.28
C ASP A 24 37.36 -7.59 -1.25
N ASP A 25 36.67 -7.07 -2.27
CA ASP A 25 36.06 -5.74 -2.19
C ASP A 25 34.73 -5.89 -1.44
N ASP A 26 34.85 -5.85 -0.11
CA ASP A 26 33.77 -5.58 0.84
C ASP A 26 32.99 -4.35 0.37
N ASN A 27 31.81 -4.60 -0.20
CA ASN A 27 30.84 -3.59 -0.58
C ASN A 27 30.18 -3.02 0.70
N ASN A 28 30.98 -2.38 1.55
CA ASN A 28 30.58 -1.80 2.83
C ASN A 28 30.01 -0.40 2.63
N GLN A 29 29.00 -0.30 1.76
CA GLN A 29 28.14 0.88 1.73
C GLN A 29 27.16 0.74 2.88
N PRO A 30 27.03 1.73 3.81
CA PRO A 30 26.05 1.65 4.87
C PRO A 30 24.67 1.43 4.26
N ALA A 31 23.98 0.37 4.70
CA ALA A 31 22.60 0.13 4.28
C ALA A 31 21.79 1.42 4.49
N ALA A 32 21.00 1.80 3.48
CA ALA A 32 20.18 3.00 3.55
C ALA A 32 19.32 2.96 4.84
N PRO A 33 19.15 4.10 5.54
CA PRO A 33 18.43 4.11 6.80
C PRO A 33 17.00 3.60 6.62
N ALA A 34 16.59 2.71 7.51
CA ALA A 34 15.26 2.10 7.52
C ALA A 34 14.15 3.16 7.49
N LYS A 35 13.16 2.96 6.62
CA LYS A 35 11.95 3.78 6.54
C LYS A 35 10.90 3.26 7.50
N THR A 36 10.01 4.14 7.93
CA THR A 36 8.84 3.77 8.74
C THR A 36 7.58 3.82 7.89
N PHE A 37 6.97 2.66 7.68
CA PHE A 37 5.67 2.52 7.02
C PHE A 37 4.54 2.62 8.04
N VAL A 38 3.50 3.36 7.69
CA VAL A 38 2.23 3.37 8.43
C VAL A 38 1.14 2.88 7.50
N LEU A 39 0.53 1.73 7.81
CA LEU A 39 -0.42 1.02 6.96
C LEU A 39 -1.85 1.23 7.48
N VAL A 40 -2.73 1.74 6.62
CA VAL A 40 -4.13 2.08 6.92
C VAL A 40 -5.04 1.25 6.03
N HIS A 41 -5.89 0.43 6.65
CA HIS A 41 -6.83 -0.45 5.95
C HIS A 41 -8.05 0.31 5.39
N GLY A 42 -8.78 -0.36 4.50
CA GLY A 42 -10.06 0.10 3.97
C GLY A 42 -11.27 -0.32 4.82
N SER A 43 -12.45 0.00 4.31
CA SER A 43 -13.74 -0.36 4.92
C SER A 43 -14.01 -1.87 4.89
N TRP A 44 -14.86 -2.33 5.81
CA TRP A 44 -15.25 -3.75 6.04
C TRP A 44 -14.07 -4.68 6.38
N GLN A 45 -12.89 -4.12 6.63
CA GLN A 45 -11.64 -4.83 6.92
C GLN A 45 -11.06 -4.36 8.25
N GLY A 46 -9.83 -4.75 8.56
CA GLY A 46 -9.12 -4.27 9.75
C GLY A 46 -7.62 -4.45 9.58
N ALA A 47 -6.85 -4.06 10.58
CA ALA A 47 -5.39 -4.15 10.64
C ALA A 47 -4.85 -5.54 10.28
N PHE A 48 -5.64 -6.59 10.55
CA PHE A 48 -5.27 -7.98 10.24
C PHE A 48 -4.85 -8.19 8.78
N VAL A 49 -5.39 -7.41 7.85
CA VAL A 49 -5.14 -7.61 6.41
C VAL A 49 -3.69 -7.30 6.01
N TRP A 50 -2.99 -6.50 6.83
CA TRP A 50 -1.62 -6.09 6.56
C TRP A 50 -0.56 -7.04 7.10
N GLN A 51 -0.94 -8.12 7.80
CA GLN A 51 0.02 -8.93 8.55
C GLN A 51 1.14 -9.50 7.66
N SER A 52 0.80 -10.02 6.48
CA SER A 52 1.80 -10.57 5.54
C SER A 52 2.73 -9.49 4.99
N VAL A 53 2.17 -8.34 4.58
CA VAL A 53 2.95 -7.20 4.07
C VAL A 53 3.86 -6.63 5.16
N LYS A 54 3.36 -6.49 6.39
CA LYS A 54 4.14 -6.08 7.56
C LYS A 54 5.36 -6.98 7.73
N THR A 55 5.16 -8.29 7.83
CA THR A 55 6.24 -9.26 8.02
C THR A 55 7.31 -9.12 6.94
N GLN A 56 6.90 -8.96 5.68
CA GLN A 56 7.83 -8.87 4.56
C GLN A 56 8.62 -7.56 4.54
N LEU A 57 7.99 -6.43 4.86
CA LEU A 57 8.68 -5.15 4.99
C LEU A 57 9.68 -5.17 6.16
N GLU A 58 9.31 -5.75 7.30
CA GLU A 58 10.20 -5.92 8.46
C GLU A 58 11.39 -6.83 8.14
N GLN A 59 11.19 -7.90 7.37
CA GLN A 59 12.28 -8.76 6.86
C GLN A 59 13.26 -8.01 5.95
N HIS A 60 12.81 -6.94 5.29
CA HIS A 60 13.65 -6.04 4.48
C HIS A 60 14.17 -4.84 5.29
N GLY A 61 14.21 -4.95 6.61
CA GLY A 61 14.81 -3.97 7.52
C GLY A 61 13.98 -2.70 7.73
N GLN A 62 12.72 -2.67 7.28
CA GLN A 62 11.84 -1.52 7.46
C GLN A 62 11.10 -1.58 8.81
N LYS A 63 10.66 -0.43 9.31
CA LYS A 63 9.76 -0.36 10.47
C LYS A 63 8.33 -0.26 9.98
N VAL A 64 7.40 -0.97 10.62
CA VAL A 64 6.01 -0.98 10.19
C VAL A 64 5.07 -0.76 11.37
N VAL A 65 4.18 0.21 11.23
CA VAL A 65 3.05 0.44 12.12
C VAL A 65 1.78 0.13 11.35
N VAL A 66 0.97 -0.79 11.86
CA VAL A 66 -0.35 -1.10 11.29
C VAL A 66 -1.40 -0.46 12.19
N VAL A 67 -2.26 0.36 11.60
CA VAL A 67 -3.29 1.08 12.35
C VAL A 67 -4.62 0.33 12.27
N GLU A 68 -5.22 0.07 13.43
CA GLU A 68 -6.63 -0.32 13.54
C GLU A 68 -7.49 0.94 13.65
N LEU A 69 -8.39 1.15 12.69
CA LEU A 69 -9.31 2.28 12.71
C LEU A 69 -10.48 2.04 13.70
N PRO A 70 -11.02 3.10 14.32
CA PRO A 70 -12.23 3.01 15.14
C PRO A 70 -13.36 2.19 14.50
N ALA A 71 -14.07 1.40 15.31
CA ALA A 71 -15.16 0.49 14.95
C ALA A 71 -14.80 -0.71 14.06
N HIS A 72 -13.52 -0.92 13.74
CA HIS A 72 -13.03 -2.05 12.95
C HIS A 72 -12.29 -3.09 13.79
N GLY A 73 -12.17 -4.31 13.24
CA GLY A 73 -11.59 -5.49 13.90
C GLY A 73 -11.93 -5.60 15.38
N ASP A 74 -10.98 -5.36 16.28
CA ASP A 74 -11.19 -5.49 17.74
C ASP A 74 -11.62 -4.18 18.44
N ASP A 75 -11.68 -3.06 17.72
CA ASP A 75 -12.12 -1.78 18.26
C ASP A 75 -13.63 -1.76 18.52
N THR A 76 -13.99 -1.22 19.68
CA THR A 76 -15.38 -1.20 20.22
C THR A 76 -16.06 0.15 20.11
N THR A 77 -15.47 1.11 19.38
CA THR A 77 -16.10 2.42 19.14
C THR A 77 -17.44 2.23 18.45
N ALA A 78 -18.49 2.87 18.97
CA ALA A 78 -19.83 2.76 18.40
C ALA A 78 -19.88 3.43 17.01
N PRO A 79 -20.40 2.77 15.95
CA PRO A 79 -20.36 3.28 14.57
C PRO A 79 -20.95 4.69 14.39
N GLN A 80 -21.99 5.04 15.14
CA GLN A 80 -22.62 6.37 15.10
C GLN A 80 -21.72 7.51 15.59
N ASN A 81 -20.65 7.21 16.32
CA ASN A 81 -19.69 8.19 16.83
C ASN A 81 -18.46 8.34 15.93
N VAL A 82 -18.41 7.61 14.81
CA VAL A 82 -17.24 7.55 13.94
C VAL A 82 -17.35 8.57 12.82
N THR A 83 -16.27 9.31 12.60
CA THR A 83 -16.11 10.28 11.51
C THR A 83 -14.77 10.07 10.81
N ILE A 84 -14.59 10.66 9.63
CA ILE A 84 -13.26 10.66 8.97
C ILE A 84 -12.18 11.31 9.86
N ASP A 85 -12.56 12.28 10.69
CA ASP A 85 -11.66 12.94 11.64
C ASP A 85 -11.23 12.00 12.76
N ALA A 86 -12.12 11.13 13.25
CA ALA A 86 -11.77 10.10 14.22
C ALA A 86 -10.75 9.10 13.63
N TYR A 87 -10.90 8.73 12.36
CA TYR A 87 -9.93 7.89 11.65
C TYR A 87 -8.58 8.60 11.49
N ARG A 88 -8.61 9.86 11.02
CA ARG A 88 -7.41 10.71 10.92
C ARG A 88 -6.71 10.79 12.26
N ASP A 89 -7.40 11.14 13.34
CA ASP A 89 -6.74 11.38 14.63
C ASP A 89 -6.15 10.08 15.22
N LYS A 90 -6.74 8.91 14.95
CA LYS A 90 -6.13 7.60 15.26
C LYS A 90 -4.82 7.39 14.51
N VAL A 91 -4.80 7.63 13.20
CA VAL A 91 -3.59 7.48 12.37
C VAL A 91 -2.52 8.51 12.77
N LEU A 92 -2.93 9.75 13.06
CA LEU A 92 -2.04 10.81 13.52
C LEU A 92 -1.33 10.45 14.83
N ALA A 93 -2.05 9.85 15.79
CA ALA A 93 -1.46 9.37 17.04
C ALA A 93 -0.37 8.31 16.78
N ALA A 94 -0.63 7.38 15.84
CA ALA A 94 0.33 6.37 15.44
C ALA A 94 1.58 6.98 14.79
N ILE A 95 1.41 7.97 13.90
CA ILE A 95 2.52 8.69 13.25
C ILE A 95 3.36 9.44 14.28
N ASN A 96 2.75 10.19 15.19
CA ASN A 96 3.46 10.97 16.21
C ASN A 96 4.33 10.08 17.12
N ALA A 97 3.91 8.83 17.36
CA ALA A 97 4.67 7.86 18.15
C ALA A 97 5.97 7.40 17.44
N THR A 98 6.06 7.52 16.11
CA THR A 98 7.25 7.10 15.34
C THR A 98 8.43 8.06 15.49
N LYS A 99 8.16 9.35 15.79
CA LYS A 99 9.16 10.44 15.87
C LYS A 99 10.01 10.63 14.59
N GLN A 100 9.55 10.13 13.44
CA GLN A 100 10.25 10.21 12.16
C GLN A 100 9.26 10.54 11.04
N LYS A 101 9.75 10.93 9.86
CA LYS A 101 8.91 10.98 8.67
C LYS A 101 8.48 9.56 8.29
N VAL A 102 7.27 9.43 7.76
CA VAL A 102 6.68 8.12 7.44
C VAL A 102 6.32 7.99 5.96
N VAL A 103 6.36 6.76 5.47
CA VAL A 103 5.70 6.34 4.24
C VAL A 103 4.29 5.92 4.62
N LEU A 104 3.31 6.74 4.26
CA LEU A 104 1.93 6.55 4.68
C LEU A 104 1.13 5.86 3.57
N VAL A 105 0.66 4.65 3.85
CA VAL A 105 0.01 3.76 2.89
C VAL A 105 -1.47 3.61 3.24
N GLY A 106 -2.35 3.90 2.29
CA GLY A 106 -3.80 3.80 2.44
C GLY A 106 -4.40 2.93 1.36
N HIS A 107 -5.23 1.97 1.76
CA HIS A 107 -6.02 1.13 0.87
C HIS A 107 -7.49 1.57 0.87
N SER A 108 -8.15 1.57 -0.30
CA SER A 108 -9.59 1.83 -0.41
C SER A 108 -10.00 3.14 0.29
N MET A 109 -10.97 3.09 1.22
CA MET A 109 -11.37 4.21 2.08
C MET A 109 -10.19 4.83 2.87
N GLY A 110 -9.21 4.01 3.27
CA GLY A 110 -7.97 4.46 3.91
C GLY A 110 -7.21 5.50 3.09
N GLY A 111 -7.40 5.54 1.75
CA GLY A 111 -6.91 6.61 0.89
C GLY A 111 -7.43 8.00 1.29
N ALA A 112 -8.72 8.13 1.60
CA ALA A 112 -9.29 9.39 2.06
C ALA A 112 -8.74 9.78 3.45
N VAL A 113 -8.49 8.80 4.33
CA VAL A 113 -7.89 9.02 5.65
C VAL A 113 -6.47 9.57 5.52
N ILE A 114 -5.61 8.94 4.71
CA ILE A 114 -4.22 9.39 4.53
C ILE A 114 -4.14 10.74 3.80
N THR A 115 -5.14 11.05 2.97
CA THR A 115 -5.30 12.36 2.33
C THR A 115 -5.55 13.45 3.38
N ALA A 116 -6.46 13.21 4.33
CA ALA A 116 -6.73 14.14 5.43
C ALA A 116 -5.53 14.30 6.38
N ILE A 117 -4.72 13.25 6.57
CA ILE A 117 -3.46 13.33 7.32
C ILE A 117 -2.46 14.24 6.63
N ALA A 118 -2.25 14.05 5.32
CA ALA A 118 -1.29 14.83 4.57
C ALA A 118 -1.65 16.31 4.49
N GLU A 119 -2.94 16.64 4.50
CA GLU A 119 -3.37 18.03 4.66
C GLU A 119 -2.96 18.60 6.03
N LYS A 120 -3.06 17.80 7.09
CA LYS A 120 -2.83 18.26 8.48
C LYS A 120 -1.35 18.34 8.86
N ILE A 121 -0.53 17.39 8.41
CA ILE A 121 0.89 17.25 8.81
C ILE A 121 1.82 16.93 7.63
N PRO A 122 1.80 17.69 6.52
CA PRO A 122 2.54 17.35 5.29
C PRO A 122 4.04 17.16 5.55
N ALA A 123 4.63 17.94 6.46
CA ALA A 123 6.06 17.86 6.79
C ALA A 123 6.50 16.52 7.41
N GLN A 124 5.59 15.76 8.02
CA GLN A 124 5.87 14.44 8.61
C GLN A 124 5.65 13.28 7.63
N ILE A 125 5.12 13.55 6.43
CA ILE A 125 4.87 12.52 5.43
C ILE A 125 5.99 12.54 4.40
N GLU A 126 6.74 11.45 4.30
CA GLU A 126 7.78 11.31 3.29
C GLU A 126 7.19 11.00 1.92
N LYS A 127 6.24 10.05 1.88
CA LYS A 127 5.53 9.61 0.68
C LYS A 127 4.11 9.18 1.06
N LEU A 128 3.15 9.49 0.19
CA LEU A 128 1.82 8.90 0.22
C LEU A 128 1.74 7.76 -0.78
N VAL A 129 1.21 6.62 -0.38
CA VAL A 129 0.98 5.47 -1.25
C VAL A 129 -0.47 5.05 -1.18
N TYR A 130 -1.14 5.09 -2.32
CA TYR A 130 -2.53 4.68 -2.48
C TYR A 130 -2.59 3.31 -3.14
N ILE A 131 -3.32 2.35 -2.58
CA ILE A 131 -3.49 1.02 -3.17
C ILE A 131 -4.98 0.80 -3.44
N GLY A 132 -5.40 0.74 -4.71
CA GLY A 132 -6.81 0.60 -5.08
C GLY A 132 -7.71 1.49 -4.21
N ALA A 133 -7.34 2.77 -4.07
CA ALA A 133 -7.83 3.65 -3.02
C ALA A 133 -8.55 4.89 -3.55
N PHE A 134 -9.46 5.42 -2.73
CA PHE A 134 -10.06 6.72 -2.99
C PHE A 134 -9.05 7.84 -2.76
N VAL A 135 -8.99 8.81 -3.69
CA VAL A 135 -8.17 10.02 -3.57
C VAL A 135 -9.05 11.23 -3.83
N PRO A 136 -9.88 11.64 -2.86
CA PRO A 136 -10.84 12.70 -3.07
C PRO A 136 -10.15 14.05 -3.26
N ALA A 137 -10.54 14.77 -4.31
CA ALA A 137 -10.18 16.18 -4.47
C ALA A 137 -10.94 17.05 -3.46
N ASN A 138 -10.52 18.31 -3.35
CA ASN A 138 -11.15 19.27 -2.44
C ASN A 138 -12.66 19.37 -2.71
N GLY A 139 -13.48 19.17 -1.68
CA GLY A 139 -14.94 19.22 -1.77
C GLY A 139 -15.61 17.94 -2.31
N GLN A 140 -14.86 16.84 -2.53
CA GLN A 140 -15.43 15.53 -2.86
C GLN A 140 -15.55 14.64 -1.62
N SER A 141 -16.53 13.75 -1.61
CA SER A 141 -16.65 12.65 -0.63
C SER A 141 -16.47 11.28 -1.30
N ILE A 142 -16.25 10.24 -0.50
CA ILE A 142 -16.20 8.86 -0.98
C ILE A 142 -17.55 8.48 -1.61
N LEU A 143 -18.66 8.85 -0.98
CA LEU A 143 -19.99 8.54 -1.47
C LEU A 143 -20.22 9.08 -2.88
N GLU A 144 -19.81 10.32 -3.15
CA GLU A 144 -19.95 10.92 -4.49
C GLU A 144 -19.07 10.23 -5.53
N LEU A 145 -17.82 9.93 -5.18
CA LEU A 145 -16.90 9.22 -6.07
C LEU A 145 -17.41 7.82 -6.39
N SER A 146 -17.85 7.06 -5.38
CA SER A 146 -18.47 5.74 -5.57
C SER A 146 -19.71 5.82 -6.48
N GLY A 147 -20.49 6.90 -6.40
CA GLY A 147 -21.63 7.12 -7.29
C GLY A 147 -21.27 7.36 -8.76
N MET A 148 -20.01 7.68 -9.05
CA MET A 148 -19.49 7.83 -10.42
C MET A 148 -18.97 6.51 -11.00
N ASP A 149 -18.75 5.48 -10.18
CA ASP A 149 -18.17 4.21 -10.59
C ASP A 149 -19.20 3.31 -11.28
N LYS A 150 -19.06 3.18 -12.60
CA LYS A 150 -19.93 2.31 -13.41
C LYS A 150 -19.44 0.87 -13.52
N GLN A 151 -18.23 0.58 -13.04
CA GLN A 151 -17.59 -0.74 -13.10
C GLN A 151 -17.71 -1.49 -11.75
N SER A 152 -18.00 -0.78 -10.66
CA SER A 152 -18.11 -1.38 -9.33
C SER A 152 -19.27 -2.37 -9.21
N ALA A 153 -18.98 -3.54 -8.65
CA ALA A 153 -19.98 -4.52 -8.21
C ALA A 153 -20.46 -4.26 -6.76
N LEU A 154 -19.81 -3.34 -6.04
CA LEU A 154 -20.13 -3.04 -4.64
C LEU A 154 -21.57 -2.51 -4.45
N PRO A 155 -22.08 -1.52 -5.22
CA PRO A 155 -23.40 -0.94 -4.96
C PRO A 155 -24.55 -1.96 -4.94
N ALA A 156 -24.53 -2.93 -5.85
CA ALA A 156 -25.54 -4.00 -5.92
C ALA A 156 -25.41 -5.04 -4.78
N SER A 157 -24.28 -5.01 -4.07
CA SER A 157 -23.92 -5.94 -3.00
C SER A 157 -24.12 -5.34 -1.60
N LEU A 158 -24.41 -4.03 -1.49
CA LEU A 158 -24.61 -3.36 -0.21
C LEU A 158 -25.92 -3.78 0.48
N THR A 159 -25.87 -3.76 1.80
CA THR A 159 -27.03 -3.82 2.71
C THR A 159 -26.96 -2.65 3.69
N PHE A 160 -28.06 -2.36 4.39
CA PHE A 160 -28.10 -1.29 5.39
C PHE A 160 -28.68 -1.86 6.70
N PRO A 161 -27.87 -2.59 7.49
CA PRO A 161 -28.35 -3.29 8.68
C PRO A 161 -28.87 -2.33 9.76
N THR A 162 -28.29 -1.13 9.85
CA THR A 162 -28.75 -0.06 10.74
C THR A 162 -28.64 1.29 10.03
N PRO A 163 -29.27 2.37 10.54
CA PRO A 163 -29.06 3.72 10.00
C PRO A 163 -27.61 4.22 10.11
N ALA A 164 -26.78 3.62 10.96
CA ALA A 164 -25.40 4.03 11.21
C ALA A 164 -24.37 3.19 10.44
N THR A 165 -24.79 2.08 9.80
CA THR A 165 -23.87 1.10 9.21
C THR A 165 -24.24 0.70 7.79
N ILE A 166 -23.21 0.39 7.00
CA ILE A 166 -23.31 -0.15 5.64
C ILE A 166 -22.75 -1.58 5.69
N GLY A 167 -23.58 -2.55 5.32
CA GLY A 167 -23.17 -3.95 5.22
C GLY A 167 -22.93 -4.38 3.78
N VAL A 168 -22.43 -5.61 3.61
CA VAL A 168 -22.24 -6.29 2.34
C VAL A 168 -22.89 -7.66 2.43
N LYS A 169 -23.62 -8.07 1.39
CA LYS A 169 -24.21 -9.41 1.29
C LYS A 169 -23.14 -10.49 1.52
N PRO A 170 -23.30 -11.41 2.48
CA PRO A 170 -22.28 -12.41 2.80
C PRO A 170 -21.80 -13.22 1.58
N GLU A 171 -22.73 -13.59 0.70
CA GLU A 171 -22.46 -14.35 -0.52
C GLU A 171 -21.74 -13.55 -1.62
N LYS A 172 -21.59 -12.23 -1.44
CA LYS A 172 -20.88 -11.33 -2.36
C LYS A 172 -19.54 -10.85 -1.83
N LEU A 173 -19.25 -11.05 -0.54
CA LEU A 173 -18.09 -10.46 0.11
C LEU A 173 -16.77 -10.83 -0.60
N THR A 174 -16.54 -12.11 -0.85
CA THR A 174 -15.30 -12.57 -1.47
C THR A 174 -15.22 -12.19 -2.95
N ASP A 175 -16.34 -12.24 -3.68
CA ASP A 175 -16.41 -11.85 -5.10
C ASP A 175 -16.11 -10.36 -5.33
N VAL A 176 -16.52 -9.50 -4.41
CA VAL A 176 -16.31 -8.04 -4.51
C VAL A 176 -14.91 -7.64 -4.06
N PHE A 177 -14.40 -8.22 -2.96
CA PHE A 177 -13.18 -7.71 -2.31
C PHE A 177 -11.92 -8.54 -2.59
N CYS A 178 -12.04 -9.85 -2.88
CA CYS A 178 -10.88 -10.73 -2.97
C CYS A 178 -11.18 -12.01 -3.78
N GLN A 179 -11.70 -11.84 -5.00
CA GLN A 179 -12.09 -12.95 -5.87
C GLN A 179 -10.89 -13.81 -6.29
N ASP A 180 -9.71 -13.20 -6.34
CA ASP A 180 -8.40 -13.79 -6.63
C ASP A 180 -7.69 -14.39 -5.41
N GLY A 181 -8.31 -14.32 -4.22
CA GLY A 181 -7.79 -14.91 -2.99
C GLY A 181 -7.86 -16.44 -2.96
N SER A 182 -6.96 -17.05 -2.21
CA SER A 182 -7.03 -18.48 -1.87
C SER A 182 -8.26 -18.79 -1.01
N ALA A 183 -8.62 -20.07 -0.86
CA ALA A 183 -9.72 -20.47 0.02
C ALA A 183 -9.52 -19.98 1.46
N ALA A 184 -8.31 -20.10 2.01
CA ALA A 184 -7.98 -19.63 3.35
C ALA A 184 -8.11 -18.09 3.49
N VAL A 185 -7.69 -17.34 2.48
CA VAL A 185 -7.85 -15.87 2.45
C VAL A 185 -9.34 -15.49 2.43
N LYS A 186 -10.13 -16.17 1.61
CA LYS A 186 -11.57 -15.94 1.51
C LYS A 186 -12.29 -16.28 2.83
N GLU A 187 -11.93 -17.39 3.45
CA GLU A 187 -12.44 -17.78 4.78
C GLU A 187 -12.08 -16.74 5.84
N GLN A 188 -10.83 -16.28 5.88
CA GLN A 188 -10.38 -15.25 6.82
C GLN A 188 -11.15 -13.93 6.62
N LEU A 189 -11.39 -13.52 5.37
CA LEU A 189 -12.14 -12.30 5.07
C LEU A 189 -13.58 -12.39 5.59
N VAL A 190 -14.25 -13.52 5.38
CA VAL A 190 -15.61 -13.76 5.89
C VAL A 190 -15.61 -13.80 7.42
N ALA A 191 -14.68 -14.53 8.04
CA ALA A 191 -14.63 -14.71 9.49
C ALA A 191 -14.37 -13.40 10.27
N LYS A 192 -13.69 -12.43 9.64
CA LYS A 192 -13.34 -11.14 10.25
C LYS A 192 -14.18 -9.97 9.74
N TYR A 193 -15.23 -10.25 8.97
CA TYR A 193 -16.12 -9.23 8.43
C TYR A 193 -16.86 -8.47 9.54
N ARG A 194 -16.99 -7.15 9.35
CA ARG A 194 -17.80 -6.25 10.17
C ARG A 194 -18.50 -5.23 9.27
N ASP A 195 -19.69 -4.80 9.67
CA ASP A 195 -20.38 -3.70 8.99
C ASP A 195 -19.63 -2.38 9.19
N GLU A 196 -19.67 -1.53 8.18
CA GLU A 196 -18.89 -0.30 8.09
C GLU A 196 -19.67 0.91 8.63
N PRO A 197 -19.05 1.82 9.41
CA PRO A 197 -19.67 3.10 9.76
C PRO A 197 -20.00 3.94 8.52
N ALA A 198 -21.25 4.42 8.42
CA ALA A 198 -21.72 5.13 7.23
C ALA A 198 -21.24 6.59 7.13
N ILE A 199 -21.12 7.27 8.27
CA ILE A 199 -20.83 8.72 8.33
C ILE A 199 -19.54 9.11 7.59
N PRO A 200 -18.39 8.41 7.76
CA PRO A 200 -17.13 8.73 7.07
C PRO A 200 -17.25 8.88 5.55
N PHE A 201 -18.16 8.15 4.89
CA PHE A 201 -18.33 8.19 3.43
C PHE A 201 -18.89 9.52 2.93
N THR A 202 -19.59 10.26 3.79
CA THR A 202 -20.23 11.53 3.46
C THR A 202 -19.33 12.73 3.67
N ASN A 203 -18.24 12.56 4.43
CA ASN A 203 -17.33 13.65 4.75
C ASN A 203 -16.63 14.18 3.49
N LYS A 204 -16.60 15.49 3.38
CA LYS A 204 -15.94 16.20 2.28
C LYS A 204 -14.46 16.37 2.59
N ALA A 205 -13.61 15.99 1.64
CA ALA A 205 -12.19 16.27 1.74
C ALA A 205 -11.94 17.78 1.69
N VAL A 206 -11.05 18.25 2.56
CA VAL A 206 -10.50 19.61 2.52
C VAL A 206 -9.02 19.45 2.24
N VAL A 207 -8.57 19.88 1.07
CA VAL A 207 -7.17 19.72 0.65
C VAL A 207 -6.66 20.94 -0.10
N THR A 208 -5.38 21.26 0.06
CA THR A 208 -4.73 22.42 -0.54
C THR A 208 -3.46 22.05 -1.30
N ALA A 209 -3.04 22.91 -2.23
CA ALA A 209 -1.78 22.74 -2.94
C ALA A 209 -0.56 22.84 -2.00
N ALA A 210 -0.65 23.67 -0.96
CA ALA A 210 0.45 23.90 -0.01
C ALA A 210 0.69 22.71 0.92
N ASN A 211 -0.37 21.98 1.31
CA ASN A 211 -0.27 20.85 2.22
C ASN A 211 -0.37 19.51 1.47
N PHE A 212 -1.57 18.94 1.29
CA PHE A 212 -1.73 17.67 0.59
C PHE A 212 -1.03 17.66 -0.78
N GLY A 213 -1.13 18.76 -1.53
CA GLY A 213 -0.52 18.93 -2.83
C GLY A 213 1.02 18.85 -2.82
N SER A 214 1.68 19.24 -1.72
CA SER A 214 3.15 19.32 -1.66
C SER A 214 3.85 17.99 -1.35
N VAL A 215 3.11 16.97 -0.92
CA VAL A 215 3.65 15.64 -0.62
C VAL A 215 3.77 14.81 -1.89
N ASP A 216 4.88 14.07 -2.05
CA ASP A 216 5.05 13.10 -3.13
C ASP A 216 4.03 11.95 -3.00
N LYS A 217 3.29 11.65 -4.08
CA LYS A 217 2.22 10.65 -4.09
C LYS A 217 2.49 9.55 -5.11
N TYR A 218 2.16 8.32 -4.73
CA TYR A 218 2.29 7.12 -5.54
C TYR A 218 0.96 6.37 -5.52
N TYR A 219 0.65 5.70 -6.62
CA TYR A 219 -0.55 4.90 -6.73
C TYR A 219 -0.21 3.48 -7.18
N ILE A 220 -0.86 2.48 -6.60
CA ILE A 220 -0.80 1.08 -6.98
C ILE A 220 -2.19 0.68 -7.44
N HIS A 221 -2.38 0.56 -8.76
CA HIS A 221 -3.64 0.11 -9.35
C HIS A 221 -3.87 -1.38 -9.07
N THR A 222 -5.14 -1.72 -8.83
CA THR A 222 -5.68 -3.07 -8.77
C THR A 222 -6.49 -3.33 -10.03
N ASN A 223 -5.89 -3.94 -11.05
CA ASN A 223 -6.46 -3.97 -12.41
C ASN A 223 -7.70 -4.88 -12.57
N GLN A 224 -7.96 -5.77 -11.61
CA GLN A 224 -9.13 -6.66 -11.61
C GLN A 224 -10.08 -6.30 -10.47
N ASP A 225 -10.07 -5.05 -10.01
CA ASP A 225 -10.83 -4.60 -8.85
C ASP A 225 -12.33 -4.52 -9.15
N HIS A 226 -13.14 -5.23 -8.36
CA HIS A 226 -14.60 -5.20 -8.44
C HIS A 226 -15.25 -4.21 -7.45
N THR A 227 -14.46 -3.59 -6.57
CA THR A 227 -14.93 -2.62 -5.57
C THR A 227 -14.74 -1.19 -6.07
N ILE A 228 -13.55 -0.83 -6.53
CA ILE A 228 -13.25 0.46 -7.16
C ILE A 228 -12.73 0.16 -8.57
N GLY A 229 -13.58 0.37 -9.57
CA GLY A 229 -13.26 0.11 -10.96
C GLY A 229 -12.03 0.85 -11.43
N ILE A 230 -11.27 0.24 -12.34
CA ILE A 230 -10.02 0.80 -12.86
C ILE A 230 -10.22 2.17 -13.51
N ASP A 231 -11.39 2.43 -14.10
CA ASP A 231 -11.69 3.74 -14.69
C ASP A 231 -11.75 4.83 -13.62
N LEU A 232 -12.37 4.55 -12.46
CA LEU A 232 -12.42 5.51 -11.36
C LEU A 232 -11.05 5.67 -10.70
N GLN A 233 -10.28 4.58 -10.53
CA GLN A 233 -8.89 4.68 -10.04
C GLN A 233 -8.05 5.59 -10.94
N ASN A 234 -8.12 5.40 -12.26
CA ASN A 234 -7.42 6.23 -13.24
C ASN A 234 -7.83 7.71 -13.14
N GLN A 235 -9.13 8.00 -13.02
CA GLN A 235 -9.62 9.38 -12.88
C GLN A 235 -9.08 10.05 -11.61
N MET A 236 -9.14 9.37 -10.47
CA MET A 236 -8.63 9.90 -9.21
C MET A 236 -7.11 10.08 -9.23
N ALA A 237 -6.37 9.11 -9.77
CA ALA A 237 -4.91 9.20 -9.89
C ALA A 237 -4.47 10.36 -10.80
N ALA A 238 -5.16 10.59 -11.91
CA ALA A 238 -4.87 11.70 -12.81
C ALA A 238 -5.11 13.07 -12.14
N ALA A 239 -6.14 13.19 -11.31
CA ALA A 239 -6.47 14.43 -10.60
C ALA A 239 -5.59 14.72 -9.38
N ALA A 240 -4.95 13.69 -8.79
CA ALA A 240 -4.26 13.80 -7.52
C ALA A 240 -2.78 14.23 -7.60
N GLY A 241 -2.22 14.39 -8.81
CA GLY A 241 -0.79 14.69 -8.98
C GLY A 241 0.10 13.52 -8.56
N ILE A 242 -0.28 12.30 -8.95
CA ILE A 242 0.51 11.09 -8.69
C ILE A 242 1.82 11.15 -9.47
N LYS A 243 2.94 11.02 -8.74
CA LYS A 243 4.31 11.05 -9.31
C LYS A 243 4.62 9.80 -10.12
N LYS A 244 4.16 8.64 -9.64
CA LYS A 244 4.36 7.36 -10.31
C LYS A 244 3.25 6.38 -9.96
N ILE A 245 2.79 5.67 -10.99
CA ILE A 245 1.79 4.61 -10.91
C ILE A 245 2.47 3.26 -11.08
N TYR A 246 2.13 2.33 -10.21
CA TYR A 246 2.41 0.90 -10.32
C TYR A 246 1.08 0.18 -10.55
N ALA A 247 1.11 -1.04 -11.08
CA ALA A 247 -0.09 -1.81 -11.32
C ALA A 247 0.11 -3.26 -10.90
N LEU A 248 -0.93 -3.82 -10.28
CA LEU A 248 -1.03 -5.21 -9.91
C LEU A 248 -2.26 -5.82 -10.61
N ASN A 249 -2.08 -7.00 -11.19
CA ASN A 249 -3.19 -7.76 -11.79
C ASN A 249 -3.92 -8.56 -10.69
N THR A 250 -4.59 -7.83 -9.80
CA THR A 250 -5.26 -8.36 -8.61
C THR A 250 -6.65 -7.77 -8.46
N GLY A 251 -7.47 -8.42 -7.63
CA GLY A 251 -8.69 -7.85 -7.08
C GLY A 251 -8.40 -6.70 -6.10
N HIS A 252 -9.42 -6.33 -5.32
CA HIS A 252 -9.38 -5.16 -4.43
C HIS A 252 -8.41 -5.31 -3.25
N SER A 253 -8.13 -6.53 -2.80
CA SER A 253 -7.35 -6.78 -1.57
C SER A 253 -5.99 -7.45 -1.85
N PRO A 254 -5.05 -6.79 -2.56
CA PRO A 254 -3.80 -7.40 -2.99
C PRO A 254 -2.87 -7.78 -1.84
N PHE A 255 -2.99 -7.13 -0.67
CA PHE A 255 -2.25 -7.49 0.55
C PHE A 255 -2.68 -8.84 1.14
N LEU A 256 -3.87 -9.34 0.78
CA LEU A 256 -4.31 -10.69 1.10
C LEU A 256 -4.00 -11.67 -0.03
N SER A 257 -4.33 -11.32 -1.28
CA SER A 257 -4.20 -12.27 -2.41
C SER A 257 -2.77 -12.42 -2.94
N LYS A 258 -1.97 -11.34 -2.92
CA LYS A 258 -0.61 -11.25 -3.46
C LYS A 258 0.30 -10.35 -2.60
N PRO A 259 0.46 -10.63 -1.28
CA PRO A 259 1.24 -9.77 -0.38
C PRO A 259 2.68 -9.51 -0.87
N ASP A 260 3.34 -10.52 -1.44
CA ASP A 260 4.70 -10.40 -2.00
C ASP A 260 4.79 -9.29 -3.06
N SER A 261 3.79 -9.22 -3.94
CA SER A 261 3.76 -8.21 -4.99
C SER A 261 3.55 -6.81 -4.44
N VAL A 262 2.73 -6.67 -3.40
CA VAL A 262 2.54 -5.39 -2.69
C VAL A 262 3.83 -4.95 -2.03
N SER A 263 4.49 -5.83 -1.27
CA SER A 263 5.73 -5.52 -0.56
C SER A 263 6.86 -5.13 -1.51
N ILE A 264 7.02 -5.83 -2.63
CA ILE A 264 8.00 -5.49 -3.67
C ILE A 264 7.77 -4.08 -4.22
N VAL A 265 6.51 -3.70 -4.48
CA VAL A 265 6.20 -2.36 -4.98
C VAL A 265 6.45 -1.30 -3.92
N LEU A 266 6.09 -1.55 -2.66
CA LEU A 266 6.34 -0.64 -1.55
C LEU A 266 7.84 -0.40 -1.31
N LEU A 267 8.67 -1.44 -1.42
CA LEU A 267 10.12 -1.32 -1.34
C LEU A 267 10.68 -0.50 -2.51
N LYS A 268 10.21 -0.74 -3.74
CA LYS A 268 10.57 0.07 -4.92
C LYS A 268 10.15 1.53 -4.85
N ILE A 269 9.19 1.89 -4.02
CA ILE A 269 8.74 3.28 -3.85
C ILE A 269 9.69 4.07 -2.93
N ILE A 270 10.43 3.39 -2.05
CA ILE A 270 11.32 4.02 -1.08
C ILE A 270 12.79 4.07 -1.52
N GLU A 271 13.13 3.38 -2.61
CA GLU A 271 14.38 3.52 -3.37
C GLU A 271 14.49 4.90 -4.04
#